data_AF-A0A1V2RJW7-F1
#
_entry.id   AF-A0A1V2RJW7-F1
#
_cell.length_a   1.000
_cell.length_b   1.000
_cell.length_c   1.000
_cell.angle_alpha   90.00
_cell.angle_beta   90.00
_cell.angle_gamma   90.00
#
_symmetry.space_group_name_H-M   'P 1'
#
loop_
_entity.id
_entity.type
_entity.pdbx_description
1 polymer ?
#
loop_
_entity_poly.entity_id
_entity_poly.type
_entity_poly.pdbx_seq_one_letter_code
_entity_poly.pdbx_strand_id
1 'polypeptide(L)'
;MDEPAFPFPPPSGGLAPAIRGVSQRLIRLDNVPGAPSVAGPAARAFCRVHALCAAGGAPLPPRYAREVRAAAAELAGVAGWALFDAERHAAAVPFNRAALALARRAGDRDTELLTLQNAALRAEWLGSHRSALALARAVLVAAAPLPPRAEAVFRVRAAQGAAATGPQWEAERAFARARALLAWDGGRRPEPPWAWWLTEQEIDGQQGGAYQAAGQWRLAIPLLRRAAGGGHAGYRGIFAVRLLDCLLSAGAWREAEEVAAELIPAVARGASSARTRRLLTAALGRGDRLPGVPPGLRDLLRRPAG
;
A
#
# COMPACT_ATOMS: atom_id res chain seq x y z
N MET A 1 2.81 35.14 24.93
CA MET A 1 2.67 33.70 25.21
C MET A 1 3.30 32.99 24.04
N ASP A 2 4.51 32.51 24.27
CA ASP A 2 5.53 32.26 23.26
C ASP A 2 5.22 31.07 22.35
N GLU A 3 5.50 31.29 21.06
CA GLU A 3 5.39 30.37 19.94
C GLU A 3 6.59 29.40 19.96
N PRO A 4 6.42 28.07 19.81
CA PRO A 4 7.58 27.20 19.74
C PRO A 4 8.26 27.36 18.38
N ALA A 5 9.42 28.02 18.41
CA ALA A 5 10.41 28.10 17.35
C ALA A 5 10.81 26.70 16.85
N PHE A 6 11.24 26.62 15.59
CA PHE A 6 11.87 25.44 15.01
C PHE A 6 12.93 24.87 15.96
N PRO A 7 12.85 23.59 16.38
CA PRO A 7 14.00 22.99 17.01
C PRO A 7 15.01 22.78 15.87
N PHE A 8 16.19 23.37 16.08
CA PHE A 8 17.41 23.24 15.29
C PHE A 8 17.64 24.28 14.19
N PRO A 9 18.83 24.91 14.16
CA PRO A 9 19.31 25.62 12.97
C PRO A 9 19.34 24.64 11.78
N PRO A 10 19.30 25.13 10.52
CA PRO A 10 19.49 24.24 9.39
C PRO A 10 20.75 23.39 9.66
N PRO A 11 20.67 22.05 9.62
CA PRO A 11 21.89 21.26 9.67
C PRO A 11 22.80 21.80 8.57
N SER A 12 24.10 21.74 8.78
CA SER A 12 25.17 22.28 7.94
C SER A 12 25.24 21.70 6.50
N GLY A 13 24.10 21.35 5.88
CA GLY A 13 23.96 20.65 4.60
C GLY A 13 22.73 21.01 3.75
N GLY A 14 22.00 22.10 4.03
CA GLY A 14 20.96 22.63 3.13
C GLY A 14 19.55 22.04 3.28
N LEU A 15 18.58 22.64 2.57
CA LEU A 15 17.14 22.40 2.67
C LEU A 15 16.74 20.99 2.20
N ALA A 16 17.33 20.48 1.12
CA ALA A 16 16.97 19.17 0.58
C ALA A 16 17.27 18.02 1.56
N PRO A 17 18.47 17.91 2.17
CA PRO A 17 18.73 16.92 3.21
C PRO A 17 17.82 17.05 4.44
N ALA A 18 17.48 18.28 4.85
CA ALA A 18 16.56 18.51 5.96
C ALA A 18 15.16 17.92 5.67
N ILE A 19 14.62 18.16 4.46
CA ILE A 19 13.34 17.60 4.01
C ILE A 19 13.38 16.06 4.01
N ARG A 20 14.43 15.46 3.42
CA ARG A 20 14.59 13.99 3.42
C ARG A 20 14.68 13.41 4.82
N GLY A 21 15.40 14.09 5.72
CA GLY A 21 15.48 13.68 7.13
C GLY A 21 14.10 13.67 7.83
N VAL A 22 13.19 14.58 7.46
CA VAL A 22 11.80 14.54 7.93
C VAL A 22 11.05 13.34 7.35
N SER A 23 11.12 13.10 6.04
CA SER A 23 10.49 11.94 5.39
C SER A 23 10.93 10.62 6.05
N GLN A 24 12.23 10.42 6.26
CA GLN A 24 12.77 9.20 6.86
C GLN A 24 12.35 9.00 8.32
N ARG A 25 12.18 10.07 9.10
CA ARG A 25 11.62 9.97 10.45
C ARG A 25 10.15 9.57 10.42
N LEU A 26 9.35 10.16 9.53
CA LEU A 26 7.93 9.83 9.38
C LEU A 26 7.73 8.38 8.93
N ILE A 27 8.50 7.91 7.95
CA ILE A 27 8.45 6.52 7.48
C ILE A 27 8.79 5.54 8.61
N ARG A 28 9.83 5.82 9.41
CA ARG A 28 10.18 4.95 10.55
C ARG A 28 9.05 4.89 11.58
N LEU A 29 8.44 6.02 11.92
CA LEU A 29 7.31 6.07 12.85
C LEU A 29 6.08 5.33 12.32
N ASP A 30 5.78 5.44 11.02
CA ASP A 30 4.66 4.73 10.37
C ASP A 30 4.81 3.20 10.45
N ASN A 31 6.04 2.70 10.50
CA ASN A 31 6.33 1.27 10.59
C ASN A 31 6.39 0.73 12.03
N VAL A 32 6.25 1.58 13.07
CA VAL A 32 6.23 1.12 14.47
C VAL A 32 4.82 0.64 14.83
N PRO A 33 4.62 -0.64 15.19
CA PRO A 33 3.32 -1.15 15.58
C PRO A 33 2.72 -0.36 16.75
N GLY A 34 1.46 0.08 16.59
CA GLY A 34 0.74 0.84 17.63
C GLY A 34 1.13 2.31 17.75
N ALA A 35 2.07 2.82 16.94
CA ALA A 35 2.41 4.24 16.94
C ALA A 35 1.21 5.12 16.49
N PRO A 36 1.11 6.36 17.00
CA PRO A 36 0.12 7.32 16.51
C PRO A 36 0.28 7.60 15.02
N SER A 37 -0.84 7.84 14.33
CA SER A 37 -0.82 8.15 12.89
C SER A 37 0.07 9.35 12.56
N VAL A 38 0.93 9.19 11.57
CA VAL A 38 1.81 10.25 11.05
C VAL A 38 1.13 11.15 10.01
N ALA A 39 -0.14 10.91 9.68
CA ALA A 39 -0.85 11.61 8.60
C ALA A 39 -0.91 13.14 8.80
N GLY A 40 -1.28 13.59 10.01
CA GLY A 40 -1.31 15.01 10.35
C GLY A 40 0.08 15.67 10.32
N PRO A 41 1.08 15.10 11.04
CA PRO A 41 2.46 15.57 10.98
C PRO A 41 3.03 15.66 9.56
N ALA A 42 2.86 14.61 8.74
CA ALA A 42 3.38 14.57 7.38
C ALA A 42 2.75 15.63 6.47
N ALA A 43 1.43 15.79 6.55
CA ALA A 43 0.71 16.82 5.80
C ALA A 43 1.19 18.23 6.15
N ARG A 44 1.32 18.55 7.45
CA ARG A 44 1.82 19.85 7.90
C ARG A 44 3.26 20.10 7.46
N ALA A 45 4.12 19.09 7.56
CA ALA A 45 5.52 19.20 7.12
C ALA A 45 5.60 19.54 5.63
N PHE A 46 4.83 18.83 4.77
CA PHE A 46 4.78 19.15 3.35
C PHE A 46 4.25 20.57 3.09
N CYS A 47 3.15 20.97 3.73
CA CYS A 47 2.59 22.31 3.54
C CYS A 47 3.60 23.42 3.90
N ARG A 48 4.39 23.25 4.97
CA ARG A 48 5.46 24.19 5.34
C ARG A 48 6.54 24.26 4.25
N VAL A 49 7.01 23.11 3.77
CA VAL A 49 8.01 23.05 2.68
C VAL A 49 7.47 23.70 1.40
N HIS A 50 6.21 23.42 1.06
CA HIS A 50 5.56 23.99 -0.11
C HIS A 50 5.43 25.52 -0.01
N ALA A 51 5.01 26.03 1.15
CA ALA A 51 4.93 27.47 1.41
C ALA A 51 6.32 28.14 1.34
N LEU A 52 7.35 27.52 1.91
CA LEU A 52 8.73 28.03 1.83
C LEU A 52 9.23 28.10 0.39
N CYS A 53 8.91 27.12 -0.45
CA CYS A 53 9.28 27.14 -1.87
C CYS A 53 8.49 28.19 -2.66
N ALA A 54 7.25 28.50 -2.25
CA ALA A 54 6.38 29.46 -2.92
C ALA A 54 6.65 30.92 -2.51
N ALA A 55 7.10 31.14 -1.26
CA ALA A 55 7.38 32.48 -0.72
C ALA A 55 8.51 33.22 -1.48
N GLY A 56 9.31 32.50 -2.28
CA GLY A 56 10.35 33.09 -3.10
C GLY A 56 11.58 33.51 -2.30
N GLY A 57 12.73 33.43 -2.94
CA GLY A 57 14.03 33.85 -2.43
C GLY A 57 14.97 34.04 -3.60
N ALA A 58 16.25 34.31 -3.35
CA ALA A 58 17.25 34.34 -4.42
C ALA A 58 17.18 33.04 -5.25
N PRO A 59 17.27 33.10 -6.60
CA PRO A 59 17.20 31.92 -7.45
C PRO A 59 18.19 30.86 -6.99
N LEU A 60 17.67 29.68 -6.65
CA LEU A 60 18.51 28.54 -6.29
C LEU A 60 19.26 28.06 -7.53
N PRO A 61 20.54 27.64 -7.40
CA PRO A 61 21.24 26.98 -8.49
C PRO A 61 20.41 25.82 -9.06
N PRO A 62 20.32 25.63 -10.39
CA PRO A 62 19.39 24.67 -11.00
C PRO A 62 19.46 23.25 -10.43
N ARG A 63 20.68 22.77 -10.14
CA ARG A 63 20.92 21.47 -9.50
C ARG A 63 20.29 21.39 -8.11
N TYR A 64 20.52 22.39 -7.27
CA TYR A 64 19.99 22.43 -5.91
C TYR A 64 18.46 22.59 -5.90
N ALA A 65 17.92 23.41 -6.80
CA ALA A 65 16.47 23.52 -7.00
C ALA A 65 15.82 22.17 -7.36
N ARG A 66 16.50 21.37 -8.19
CA ARG A 66 16.06 20.00 -8.55
C ARG A 66 16.09 19.07 -7.34
N GLU A 67 17.13 19.12 -6.52
CA GLU A 67 17.27 18.31 -5.30
C GLU A 67 16.20 18.65 -4.26
N VAL A 68 15.90 19.95 -4.07
CA VAL A 68 14.81 20.41 -3.18
C VAL A 68 13.45 19.92 -3.70
N ARG A 69 13.19 20.00 -5.01
CA ARG A 69 11.94 19.48 -5.60
C ARG A 69 11.80 17.98 -5.42
N ALA A 70 12.87 17.21 -5.60
CA ALA A 70 12.87 15.76 -5.38
C ALA A 70 12.57 15.43 -3.91
N ALA A 71 13.22 16.11 -2.96
CA ALA A 71 12.96 15.91 -1.54
C ALA A 71 11.52 16.30 -1.16
N ALA A 72 11.00 17.40 -1.71
CA ALA A 72 9.61 17.81 -1.51
C ALA A 72 8.61 16.81 -2.12
N ALA A 73 8.95 16.19 -3.26
CA ALA A 73 8.16 15.12 -3.87
C ALA A 73 8.08 13.88 -2.95
N GLU A 74 9.21 13.45 -2.37
CA GLU A 74 9.27 12.36 -1.41
C GLU A 74 8.37 12.65 -0.20
N LEU A 75 8.48 13.85 0.40
CA LEU A 75 7.67 14.23 1.55
C LEU A 75 6.18 14.30 1.22
N ALA A 76 5.82 14.81 0.03
CA ALA A 76 4.45 14.80 -0.46
C ALA A 76 3.92 13.36 -0.62
N GLY A 77 4.75 12.44 -1.13
CA GLY A 77 4.43 11.02 -1.26
C GLY A 77 4.17 10.36 0.09
N VAL A 78 5.02 10.64 1.09
CA VAL A 78 4.84 10.17 2.48
C VAL A 78 3.53 10.70 3.07
N ALA A 79 3.24 12.00 2.90
CA ALA A 79 1.99 12.57 3.37
C ALA A 79 0.76 11.94 2.68
N GLY A 80 0.84 11.73 1.36
CA GLY A 80 -0.20 11.06 0.58
C GLY A 80 -0.44 9.62 1.03
N TRP A 81 0.62 8.87 1.31
CA TRP A 81 0.55 7.51 1.85
C TRP A 81 -0.09 7.48 3.25
N ALA A 82 0.43 8.29 4.18
CA ALA A 82 -0.06 8.31 5.56
C ALA A 82 -1.53 8.71 5.66
N LEU A 83 -1.99 9.67 4.84
CA LEU A 83 -3.39 10.04 4.75
C LEU A 83 -4.25 8.90 4.17
N PHE A 84 -3.73 8.17 3.18
CA PHE A 84 -4.40 7.00 2.63
C PHE A 84 -4.55 5.88 3.66
N ASP A 85 -3.49 5.55 4.40
CA ASP A 85 -3.51 4.48 5.41
C ASP A 85 -4.40 4.82 6.61
N ALA A 86 -4.48 6.12 6.97
CA ALA A 86 -5.43 6.63 7.96
C ALA A 86 -6.90 6.73 7.45
N GLU A 87 -7.24 6.08 6.33
CA GLU A 87 -8.54 6.12 5.65
C GLU A 87 -9.05 7.54 5.25
N ARG A 88 -8.17 8.55 5.22
CA ARG A 88 -8.48 9.94 4.80
C ARG A 88 -8.26 10.13 3.30
N HIS A 89 -8.94 9.32 2.49
CA HIS A 89 -8.66 9.18 1.06
C HIS A 89 -8.79 10.48 0.24
N ALA A 90 -9.79 11.31 0.51
CA ALA A 90 -9.99 12.59 -0.17
C ALA A 90 -8.84 13.57 0.14
N ALA A 91 -8.40 13.62 1.40
CA ALA A 91 -7.28 14.47 1.83
C ALA A 91 -5.95 14.04 1.19
N ALA A 92 -5.77 12.75 0.86
CA ALA A 92 -4.55 12.25 0.21
C ALA A 92 -4.39 12.71 -1.26
N VAL A 93 -5.48 13.06 -1.95
CA VAL A 93 -5.47 13.42 -3.39
C VAL A 93 -4.49 14.56 -3.72
N PRO A 94 -4.55 15.74 -3.07
CA PRO A 94 -3.66 16.86 -3.41
C PRO A 94 -2.18 16.54 -3.18
N PHE A 95 -1.84 15.80 -2.12
CA PHE A 95 -0.45 15.42 -1.83
C PHE A 95 0.12 14.46 -2.88
N ASN A 96 -0.66 13.46 -3.29
CA ASN A 96 -0.24 12.54 -4.37
C ASN A 96 -0.05 13.27 -5.71
N ARG A 97 -0.92 14.24 -6.03
CA ARG A 97 -0.76 15.08 -7.23
C ARG A 97 0.50 15.95 -7.15
N ALA A 98 0.75 16.55 -5.99
CA ALA A 98 1.95 17.35 -5.76
C ALA A 98 3.23 16.51 -5.85
N ALA A 99 3.25 15.31 -5.25
CA ALA A 99 4.35 14.36 -5.33
C ALA A 99 4.70 14.04 -6.78
N LEU A 100 3.71 13.65 -7.59
CA LEU A 100 3.91 13.30 -8.99
C LEU A 100 4.42 14.49 -9.82
N ALA A 101 3.85 15.68 -9.63
CA ALA A 101 4.25 16.88 -10.35
C ALA A 101 5.69 17.30 -9.99
N LEU A 102 6.04 17.26 -8.70
CA LEU A 102 7.37 17.62 -8.23
C LEU A 102 8.41 16.59 -8.68
N ALA A 103 8.11 15.29 -8.59
CA ALA A 103 9.01 14.22 -9.04
C ALA A 103 9.35 14.35 -10.52
N ARG A 104 8.34 14.56 -11.38
CA ARG A 104 8.54 14.77 -12.83
C ARG A 104 9.38 16.00 -13.12
N ARG A 105 9.09 17.13 -12.48
CA ARG A 105 9.89 18.37 -12.62
C ARG A 105 11.32 18.22 -12.11
N ALA A 106 11.53 17.33 -11.14
CA ALA A 106 12.84 17.04 -10.60
C ALA A 106 13.61 15.96 -11.40
N GLY A 107 12.94 15.24 -12.30
CA GLY A 107 13.50 14.03 -12.91
C GLY A 107 13.72 12.90 -11.90
N ASP A 108 13.03 12.93 -10.76
CA ASP A 108 13.11 11.89 -9.73
C ASP A 108 12.19 10.72 -10.10
N ARG A 109 12.76 9.77 -10.84
CA ARG A 109 12.02 8.62 -11.37
C ARG A 109 11.55 7.68 -10.27
N ASP A 110 12.31 7.50 -9.20
CA ASP A 110 11.96 6.58 -8.12
C ASP A 110 10.72 7.07 -7.37
N THR A 111 10.70 8.36 -7.01
CA THR A 111 9.54 8.97 -6.36
C THR A 111 8.33 8.99 -7.30
N GLU A 112 8.53 9.21 -8.60
CA GLU A 112 7.44 9.11 -9.59
C GLU A 112 6.83 7.70 -9.60
N LEU A 113 7.65 6.65 -9.74
CA LEU A 113 7.18 5.26 -9.78
C LEU A 113 6.48 4.87 -8.46
N LEU A 114 7.06 5.23 -7.32
CA LEU A 114 6.46 5.00 -6.02
C LEU A 114 5.08 5.69 -5.89
N THR A 115 4.97 6.93 -6.37
CA THR A 115 3.71 7.69 -6.35
C THR A 115 2.67 7.04 -7.27
N LEU A 116 3.06 6.59 -8.46
CA LEU A 116 2.16 5.94 -9.42
C LEU A 116 1.65 4.59 -8.91
N GLN A 117 2.50 3.76 -8.29
CA GLN A 117 2.03 2.48 -7.74
C GLN A 117 1.09 2.68 -6.55
N ASN A 118 1.33 3.69 -5.70
CA ASN A 118 0.43 4.07 -4.61
C ASN A 118 -0.91 4.60 -5.14
N ALA A 119 -0.89 5.38 -6.21
CA ALA A 119 -2.10 5.86 -6.87
C ALA A 119 -2.93 4.69 -7.45
N ALA A 120 -2.28 3.69 -8.03
CA ALA A 120 -2.94 2.48 -8.53
C ALA A 120 -3.55 1.66 -7.38
N LEU A 121 -2.80 1.42 -6.30
CA LEU A 121 -3.31 0.74 -5.10
C LEU A 121 -4.53 1.44 -4.51
N ARG A 122 -4.50 2.77 -4.39
CA ARG A 122 -5.64 3.54 -3.89
C ARG A 122 -6.84 3.42 -4.82
N ALA A 123 -6.62 3.48 -6.13
CA ALA A 123 -7.70 3.32 -7.11
C ALA A 123 -8.35 1.93 -6.99
N GLU A 124 -7.54 0.88 -6.82
CA GLU A 124 -8.01 -0.47 -6.52
C GLU A 124 -8.85 -0.51 -5.23
N TRP A 125 -8.33 0.05 -4.12
CA TRP A 125 -9.00 0.06 -2.82
C TRP A 125 -10.35 0.80 -2.83
N LEU A 126 -10.48 1.80 -3.70
CA LEU A 126 -11.71 2.58 -3.89
C LEU A 126 -12.63 2.00 -4.99
N GLY A 127 -12.35 0.81 -5.52
CA GLY A 127 -13.15 0.16 -6.56
C GLY A 127 -13.00 0.77 -7.96
N SER A 128 -12.08 1.72 -8.15
CA SER A 128 -11.78 2.35 -9.44
C SER A 128 -10.79 1.51 -10.25
N HIS A 129 -11.13 0.24 -10.50
CA HIS A 129 -10.24 -0.76 -11.10
C HIS A 129 -9.72 -0.39 -12.51
N ARG A 130 -10.56 0.25 -13.34
CA ARG A 130 -10.14 0.75 -14.67
C ARG A 130 -9.02 1.79 -14.55
N SER A 131 -9.11 2.69 -13.57
CA SER A 131 -8.09 3.70 -13.31
C SER A 131 -6.80 3.07 -12.79
N ALA A 132 -6.90 2.06 -11.91
CA ALA A 132 -5.74 1.31 -11.42
C ALA A 132 -5.00 0.62 -12.57
N LEU A 133 -5.75 -0.06 -13.46
CA LEU A 133 -5.22 -0.71 -14.65
C LEU A 133 -4.53 0.29 -15.60
N ALA A 134 -5.18 1.43 -15.87
CA ALA A 134 -4.64 2.45 -16.75
C ALA A 134 -3.31 3.04 -16.23
N LEU A 135 -3.24 3.34 -14.93
CA LEU A 135 -2.00 3.82 -14.30
C LEU A 135 -0.87 2.80 -14.41
N ALA A 136 -1.16 1.53 -14.12
CA ALA A 136 -0.15 0.47 -14.20
C ALA A 136 0.32 0.23 -15.64
N ARG A 137 -0.61 0.16 -16.61
CA ARG A 137 -0.28 -0.02 -18.02
C ARG A 137 0.54 1.14 -18.56
N ALA A 138 0.22 2.39 -18.20
CA ALA A 138 0.97 3.56 -18.64
C ALA A 138 2.45 3.49 -18.23
N VAL A 139 2.76 2.92 -17.07
CA VAL A 139 4.15 2.69 -16.64
C VAL A 139 4.80 1.54 -17.39
N LEU A 140 4.07 0.43 -17.60
CA LEU A 140 4.61 -0.77 -18.27
C LEU A 140 4.89 -0.59 -19.77
N VAL A 141 4.18 0.32 -20.44
CA VAL A 141 4.39 0.61 -21.88
C VAL A 141 5.31 1.81 -22.12
N ALA A 142 5.79 2.46 -21.06
CA ALA A 142 6.72 3.57 -21.19
C ALA A 142 8.05 3.08 -21.80
N ALA A 143 8.70 3.92 -22.61
CA ALA A 143 9.95 3.56 -23.29
C ALA A 143 11.11 3.30 -22.32
N ALA A 144 11.07 3.88 -21.12
CA ALA A 144 12.12 3.70 -20.12
C ALA A 144 12.00 2.31 -19.45
N PRO A 145 13.04 1.46 -19.56
CA PRO A 145 13.01 0.13 -18.97
C PRO A 145 12.99 0.20 -17.43
N LEU A 146 12.23 -0.70 -16.81
CA LEU A 146 12.12 -0.81 -15.36
C LEU A 146 13.10 -1.86 -14.81
N PRO A 147 13.63 -1.66 -13.58
CA PRO A 147 14.19 -2.75 -12.81
C PRO A 147 13.14 -3.87 -12.59
N PRO A 148 13.55 -5.15 -12.54
CA PRO A 148 12.64 -6.29 -12.48
C PRO A 148 11.61 -6.25 -11.37
N ARG A 149 12.02 -5.95 -10.14
CA ARG A 149 11.11 -5.88 -9.00
C ARG A 149 10.14 -4.71 -9.14
N ALA A 150 10.61 -3.58 -9.65
CA ALA A 150 9.75 -2.44 -9.97
C ALA A 150 8.72 -2.80 -11.05
N GLU A 151 9.12 -3.49 -12.12
CA GLU A 151 8.19 -3.99 -13.14
C GLU A 151 7.17 -4.95 -12.51
N ALA A 152 7.62 -5.90 -11.67
CA ALA A 152 6.75 -6.85 -11.00
C ALA A 152 5.66 -6.17 -10.16
N VAL A 153 5.99 -5.07 -9.46
CA VAL A 153 5.01 -4.25 -8.73
C VAL A 153 3.91 -3.75 -9.67
N PHE A 154 4.27 -3.16 -10.82
CA PHE A 154 3.27 -2.67 -11.77
C PHE A 154 2.50 -3.78 -12.47
N ARG A 155 3.11 -4.96 -12.68
CA ARG A 155 2.39 -6.16 -13.16
C ARG A 155 1.34 -6.61 -12.15
N VAL A 156 1.63 -6.62 -10.85
CA VAL A 156 0.64 -6.91 -9.81
C VAL A 156 -0.50 -5.88 -9.81
N ARG A 157 -0.20 -4.58 -9.90
CA ARG A 157 -1.24 -3.54 -9.99
C ARG A 157 -2.11 -3.67 -11.25
N ALA A 158 -1.49 -4.01 -12.38
CA ALA A 158 -2.24 -4.30 -13.61
C ALA A 158 -3.10 -5.55 -13.47
N ALA A 159 -2.61 -6.59 -12.82
CA ALA A 159 -3.36 -7.82 -12.57
C ALA A 159 -4.62 -7.55 -11.72
N GLN A 160 -4.50 -6.75 -10.66
CA GLN A 160 -5.65 -6.35 -9.83
C GLN A 160 -6.70 -5.57 -10.62
N GLY A 161 -6.27 -4.61 -11.43
CA GLY A 161 -7.18 -3.86 -12.30
C GLY A 161 -7.86 -4.76 -13.34
N ALA A 162 -7.11 -5.69 -13.95
CA ALA A 162 -7.61 -6.61 -14.97
C ALA A 162 -8.61 -7.62 -14.40
N ALA A 163 -8.35 -8.20 -13.22
CA ALA A 163 -9.24 -9.16 -12.58
C ALA A 163 -10.66 -8.63 -12.35
N ALA A 164 -10.80 -7.31 -12.16
CA ALA A 164 -12.09 -6.67 -11.93
C ALA A 164 -12.73 -6.04 -13.19
N THR A 165 -12.02 -5.98 -14.32
CA THR A 165 -12.48 -5.22 -15.51
C THR A 165 -12.39 -5.96 -16.83
N GLY A 166 -11.70 -7.09 -16.86
CA GLY A 166 -11.43 -7.86 -18.07
C GLY A 166 -11.46 -9.36 -17.79
N PRO A 167 -11.03 -10.17 -18.77
CA PRO A 167 -11.05 -11.62 -18.62
C PRO A 167 -9.96 -12.09 -17.64
N GLN A 168 -10.30 -13.10 -16.83
CA GLN A 168 -9.45 -13.61 -15.74
C GLN A 168 -8.03 -13.96 -16.19
N TRP A 169 -7.86 -14.53 -17.39
CA TRP A 169 -6.57 -14.95 -17.92
C TRP A 169 -5.57 -13.78 -18.07
N GLU A 170 -6.05 -12.54 -18.30
CA GLU A 170 -5.17 -11.36 -18.36
C GLU A 170 -4.52 -11.08 -17.00
N ALA A 171 -5.30 -11.21 -15.92
CA ALA A 171 -4.80 -11.05 -14.56
C ALA A 171 -3.81 -12.17 -14.20
N GLU A 172 -4.15 -13.41 -14.54
CA GLU A 172 -3.28 -14.58 -14.30
C GLU A 172 -1.94 -14.45 -15.02
N ARG A 173 -1.95 -14.04 -16.29
CA ARG A 173 -0.73 -13.80 -17.06
C ARG A 173 0.13 -12.70 -16.43
N ALA A 174 -0.50 -11.62 -15.94
CA ALA A 174 0.20 -10.54 -15.27
C ALA A 174 0.83 -10.98 -13.93
N PHE A 175 0.12 -11.77 -13.11
CA PHE A 175 0.68 -12.37 -11.89
C PHE A 175 1.82 -13.34 -12.19
N ALA A 176 1.67 -14.21 -13.19
CA ALA A 176 2.73 -15.13 -13.61
C ALA A 176 4.00 -14.37 -14.03
N ARG A 177 3.84 -13.28 -14.79
CA ARG A 177 4.97 -12.41 -15.17
C ARG A 177 5.63 -11.75 -13.97
N ALA A 178 4.84 -11.28 -12.99
CA ALA A 178 5.38 -10.69 -11.78
C ALA A 178 6.23 -11.69 -10.98
N ARG A 179 5.80 -12.95 -10.88
CA ARG A 179 6.59 -14.02 -10.23
C ARG A 179 7.89 -14.31 -10.97
N ALA A 180 7.81 -14.43 -12.29
CA ALA A 180 9.00 -14.66 -13.12
C ALA A 180 10.03 -13.54 -12.97
N LEU A 181 9.58 -12.29 -12.82
CA LEU A 181 10.46 -11.14 -12.58
C LEU A 181 11.09 -11.15 -11.18
N LEU A 182 10.37 -11.62 -10.15
CA LEU A 182 10.94 -11.79 -8.80
C LEU A 182 11.97 -12.92 -8.72
N ALA A 183 11.74 -14.02 -9.44
CA ALA A 183 12.66 -15.14 -9.51
C ALA A 183 13.89 -14.85 -10.39
N TRP A 184 13.84 -13.79 -11.19
CA TRP A 184 14.95 -13.40 -12.05
C TRP A 184 15.99 -12.62 -11.26
N ASP A 185 17.24 -13.09 -11.26
CA ASP A 185 18.39 -12.43 -10.61
C ASP A 185 18.94 -11.22 -11.40
N GLY A 186 18.06 -10.54 -12.15
CA GLY A 186 18.15 -9.11 -12.45
C GLY A 186 19.27 -8.56 -13.35
N GLY A 187 20.39 -9.27 -13.51
CA GLY A 187 21.64 -8.62 -13.88
C GLY A 187 22.01 -7.48 -12.91
N ARG A 188 22.90 -6.58 -13.35
CA ARG A 188 23.53 -5.55 -12.50
C ARG A 188 22.67 -4.30 -12.18
N ARG A 189 21.37 -4.26 -12.51
CA ARG A 189 20.57 -3.04 -12.26
C ARG A 189 20.11 -2.99 -10.80
N PRO A 190 20.41 -1.91 -10.06
CA PRO A 190 19.94 -1.77 -8.69
C PRO A 190 18.42 -1.63 -8.69
N GLU A 191 17.77 -2.40 -7.81
CA GLU A 191 16.35 -2.27 -7.55
C GLU A 191 16.08 -1.00 -6.73
N PRO A 192 14.96 -0.30 -6.98
CA PRO A 192 14.65 0.87 -6.18
C PRO A 192 14.34 0.43 -4.74
N PRO A 193 14.88 1.12 -3.72
CA PRO A 193 14.73 0.70 -2.32
C PRO A 193 13.29 0.49 -1.89
N TRP A 194 12.34 1.23 -2.47
CA TRP A 194 10.91 1.14 -2.15
C TRP A 194 10.23 -0.15 -2.64
N ALA A 195 10.82 -0.93 -3.55
CA ALA A 195 10.20 -2.15 -4.09
C ALA A 195 10.37 -3.39 -3.17
N TRP A 196 11.08 -3.25 -2.05
CA TRP A 196 11.38 -4.29 -1.07
C TRP A 196 10.16 -5.05 -0.54
N TRP A 197 9.00 -4.39 -0.44
CA TRP A 197 7.76 -4.99 0.09
C TRP A 197 7.20 -6.10 -0.79
N LEU A 198 7.54 -6.14 -2.09
CA LEU A 198 7.01 -7.16 -2.98
C LEU A 198 7.78 -8.46 -2.82
N THR A 199 7.09 -9.48 -2.31
CA THR A 199 7.57 -10.85 -2.12
C THR A 199 6.67 -11.84 -2.88
N GLU A 200 7.06 -13.11 -2.96
CA GLU A 200 6.19 -14.15 -3.53
C GLU A 200 4.89 -14.32 -2.73
N GLN A 201 4.96 -14.19 -1.40
CA GLN A 201 3.79 -14.25 -0.52
C GLN A 201 2.86 -13.06 -0.74
N GLU A 202 3.41 -11.88 -1.03
CA GLU A 202 2.61 -10.72 -1.40
C GLU A 202 1.89 -10.97 -2.74
N ILE A 203 2.57 -11.55 -3.74
CA ILE A 203 1.91 -11.94 -5.00
C ILE A 203 0.82 -12.99 -4.75
N ASP A 204 1.07 -13.99 -3.89
CA ASP A 204 0.06 -14.97 -3.48
C ASP A 204 -1.17 -14.30 -2.88
N GLY A 205 -0.98 -13.37 -1.94
CA GLY A 205 -2.08 -12.70 -1.27
C GLY A 205 -2.89 -11.82 -2.20
N GLN A 206 -2.20 -11.10 -3.10
CA GLN A 206 -2.81 -10.27 -4.12
C GLN A 206 -3.62 -11.12 -5.13
N GLN A 207 -3.03 -12.19 -5.67
CA GLN A 207 -3.70 -13.08 -6.60
C GLN A 207 -4.87 -13.84 -5.95
N GLY A 208 -4.70 -14.29 -4.70
CA GLY A 208 -5.78 -14.89 -3.91
C GLY A 208 -6.93 -13.91 -3.68
N GLY A 209 -6.62 -12.63 -3.40
CA GLY A 209 -7.61 -11.57 -3.30
C GLY A 209 -8.37 -11.29 -4.60
N ALA A 210 -7.71 -11.43 -5.75
CA ALA A 210 -8.36 -11.32 -7.06
C ALA A 210 -9.33 -12.48 -7.32
N TYR A 211 -8.93 -13.73 -7.02
CA TYR A 211 -9.83 -14.88 -7.12
C TYR A 211 -11.01 -14.78 -6.14
N GLN A 212 -10.78 -14.29 -4.92
CA GLN A 212 -11.85 -13.99 -3.98
C GLN A 212 -12.84 -12.99 -4.59
N ALA A 213 -12.37 -11.85 -5.11
CA ALA A 213 -13.27 -10.86 -5.71
C ALA A 213 -14.11 -11.43 -6.88
N ALA A 214 -13.56 -12.42 -7.61
CA ALA A 214 -14.23 -13.12 -8.70
C ALA A 214 -15.12 -14.30 -8.25
N GLY A 215 -15.27 -14.56 -6.94
CA GLY A 215 -16.06 -15.68 -6.44
C GLY A 215 -15.40 -17.06 -6.53
N GLN A 216 -14.12 -17.11 -6.89
CA GLN A 216 -13.36 -18.34 -7.12
C GLN A 216 -12.67 -18.82 -5.85
N TRP A 217 -13.46 -19.05 -4.79
CA TRP A 217 -12.98 -19.31 -3.43
C TRP A 217 -11.96 -20.46 -3.35
N ARG A 218 -12.21 -21.54 -4.10
CA ARG A 218 -11.34 -22.73 -4.12
C ARG A 218 -9.94 -22.43 -4.66
N LEU A 219 -9.82 -21.52 -5.63
CA LEU A 219 -8.52 -21.06 -6.14
C LEU A 219 -7.86 -20.05 -5.19
N ALA A 220 -8.66 -19.22 -4.53
CA ALA A 220 -8.18 -18.21 -3.58
C ALA A 220 -7.55 -18.82 -2.32
N ILE A 221 -8.19 -19.82 -1.72
CA ILE A 221 -7.80 -20.43 -0.43
C ILE A 221 -6.31 -20.83 -0.34
N PRO A 222 -5.75 -21.64 -1.27
CA PRO A 222 -4.35 -22.06 -1.15
C PRO A 222 -3.36 -20.90 -1.26
N LEU A 223 -3.67 -19.88 -2.07
CA LEU A 223 -2.83 -18.68 -2.21
C LEU A 223 -2.88 -17.83 -0.93
N LEU A 224 -4.09 -17.54 -0.44
CA LEU A 224 -4.31 -16.72 0.75
C LEU A 224 -3.73 -17.40 2.00
N ARG A 225 -3.75 -18.73 2.08
CA ARG A 225 -3.11 -19.50 3.16
C ARG A 225 -1.60 -19.30 3.19
N ARG A 226 -0.92 -19.41 2.04
CA ARG A 226 0.53 -19.15 1.97
C ARG A 226 0.86 -17.69 2.29
N ALA A 227 0.05 -16.77 1.81
CA ALA A 227 0.22 -15.34 2.07
C ALA A 227 0.03 -14.99 3.57
N ALA A 228 -0.95 -15.60 4.23
CA ALA A 228 -1.23 -15.39 5.65
C ALA A 228 -0.17 -16.04 6.58
N GLY A 229 0.53 -17.07 6.12
CA GLY A 229 1.62 -17.74 6.86
C GLY A 229 2.99 -17.06 6.74
N GLY A 230 3.15 -16.07 5.85
CA GLY A 230 4.44 -15.42 5.57
C GLY A 230 4.91 -14.40 6.61
N GLY A 231 6.23 -14.13 6.62
CA GLY A 231 6.93 -13.30 7.62
C GLY A 231 6.89 -11.77 7.43
N HIS A 232 6.12 -11.24 6.46
CA HIS A 232 6.06 -9.80 6.22
C HIS A 232 4.70 -9.21 6.65
N ALA A 233 4.73 -8.29 7.61
CA ALA A 233 3.54 -7.86 8.36
C ALA A 233 2.53 -6.99 7.58
N GLY A 234 2.96 -6.30 6.51
CA GLY A 234 2.19 -5.21 5.89
C GLY A 234 0.78 -5.58 5.42
N TYR A 235 0.59 -6.77 4.83
CA TYR A 235 -0.71 -7.25 4.34
C TYR A 235 -1.15 -8.60 4.94
N ARG A 236 -0.35 -9.20 5.83
CA ARG A 236 -0.64 -10.53 6.40
C ARG A 236 -2.04 -10.60 7.00
N GLY A 237 -2.41 -9.61 7.81
CA GLY A 237 -3.75 -9.53 8.42
C GLY A 237 -4.87 -9.41 7.37
N ILE A 238 -4.65 -8.64 6.31
CA ILE A 238 -5.60 -8.51 5.20
C ILE A 238 -5.78 -9.87 4.51
N PHE A 239 -4.71 -10.60 4.24
CA PHE A 239 -4.79 -11.92 3.61
C PHE A 239 -5.44 -12.97 4.51
N ALA A 240 -5.19 -12.93 5.82
CA ALA A 240 -5.86 -13.81 6.79
C ALA A 240 -7.38 -13.56 6.85
N VAL A 241 -7.81 -12.29 6.84
CA VAL A 241 -9.24 -11.96 6.77
C VAL A 241 -9.87 -12.44 5.46
N ARG A 242 -9.18 -12.23 4.33
CA ARG A 242 -9.67 -12.71 3.03
C ARG A 242 -9.73 -14.25 2.98
N LEU A 243 -8.77 -14.94 3.61
CA LEU A 243 -8.80 -16.40 3.76
C LEU A 243 -10.04 -16.84 4.53
N LEU A 244 -10.32 -16.21 5.68
CA LEU A 244 -11.52 -16.49 6.48
C LEU A 244 -12.80 -16.32 5.66
N ASP A 245 -12.92 -15.20 4.93
CA ASP A 245 -14.07 -14.91 4.07
C ASP A 245 -14.26 -15.97 2.96
N CYS A 246 -13.17 -16.43 2.34
CA CYS A 246 -13.21 -17.52 1.35
C CYS A 246 -13.62 -18.85 1.98
N LEU A 247 -13.12 -19.19 3.17
CA LEU A 247 -13.46 -20.45 3.86
C LEU A 247 -14.94 -20.48 4.26
N LEU A 248 -15.45 -19.36 4.81
CA LEU A 248 -16.87 -19.17 5.10
C LEU A 248 -17.71 -19.30 3.83
N SER A 249 -17.33 -18.61 2.75
CA SER A 249 -18.06 -18.65 1.48
C SER A 249 -18.05 -20.03 0.80
N ALA A 250 -17.01 -20.82 1.04
CA ALA A 250 -16.89 -22.19 0.52
C ALA A 250 -17.57 -23.25 1.40
N GLY A 251 -18.09 -22.89 2.58
CA GLY A 251 -18.66 -23.83 3.54
C GLY A 251 -17.63 -24.70 4.27
N ALA A 252 -16.35 -24.30 4.26
CA ALA A 252 -15.28 -24.99 4.97
C ALA A 252 -15.28 -24.61 6.45
N TRP A 253 -16.34 -25.02 7.17
CA TRP A 253 -16.65 -24.50 8.50
C TRP A 253 -15.57 -24.76 9.54
N ARG A 254 -14.98 -25.96 9.53
CA ARG A 254 -13.94 -26.33 10.49
C ARG A 254 -12.70 -25.44 10.32
N GLU A 255 -12.21 -25.32 9.10
CA GLU A 255 -11.05 -24.46 8.82
C GLU A 255 -11.37 -22.98 9.04
N ALA A 256 -12.61 -22.54 8.77
CA ALA A 256 -13.04 -21.17 9.07
C ALA A 256 -13.02 -20.90 10.58
N GLU A 257 -13.44 -21.86 11.40
CA GLU A 257 -13.39 -21.75 12.87
C GLU A 257 -11.96 -21.66 13.39
N GLU A 258 -11.06 -22.51 12.90
CA GLU A 258 -9.64 -22.48 13.25
C GLU A 258 -9.01 -21.10 12.94
N VAL A 259 -9.24 -20.57 11.72
CA VAL A 259 -8.74 -19.25 11.32
C VAL A 259 -9.37 -18.12 12.14
N ALA A 260 -10.69 -18.17 12.38
CA ALA A 260 -11.38 -17.15 13.16
C ALA A 260 -10.91 -17.11 14.62
N ALA A 261 -10.64 -18.26 15.23
CA ALA A 261 -10.19 -18.39 16.61
C ALA A 261 -8.81 -17.76 16.85
N GLU A 262 -7.91 -17.80 15.85
CA GLU A 262 -6.62 -17.10 15.90
C GLU A 262 -6.75 -15.61 15.56
N LEU A 263 -7.50 -15.30 14.49
CA LEU A 263 -7.54 -13.97 13.89
C LEU A 263 -8.28 -12.94 14.75
N ILE A 264 -9.45 -13.28 15.29
CA ILE A 264 -10.28 -12.34 16.05
C ILE A 264 -9.54 -11.79 17.28
N PRO A 265 -8.94 -12.62 18.16
CA PRO A 265 -8.19 -12.12 19.30
C PRO A 265 -6.93 -11.34 18.91
N ALA A 266 -6.24 -11.73 17.83
CA ALA A 266 -5.07 -11.02 17.35
C ALA A 266 -5.39 -9.60 16.90
N VAL A 267 -6.52 -9.43 16.20
CA VAL A 267 -7.00 -8.11 15.77
C VAL A 267 -7.47 -7.26 16.96
N ALA A 268 -8.21 -7.86 17.91
CA ALA A 268 -8.72 -7.18 19.11
C ALA A 268 -7.61 -6.65 20.04
N ARG A 269 -6.44 -7.31 20.09
CA ARG A 269 -5.27 -6.83 20.87
C ARG A 269 -4.55 -5.63 20.24
N GLY A 270 -5.10 -5.02 19.18
CA GLY A 270 -4.51 -3.84 18.54
C GLY A 270 -3.32 -4.13 17.63
N ALA A 271 -2.99 -5.39 17.38
CA ALA A 271 -1.86 -5.79 16.53
C ALA A 271 -2.11 -5.64 15.02
N SER A 272 -3.23 -5.01 14.63
CA SER A 272 -3.71 -4.94 13.24
C SER A 272 -4.07 -3.52 12.81
N SER A 273 -3.89 -3.24 11.52
CA SER A 273 -4.24 -1.95 10.91
C SER A 273 -5.75 -1.70 10.90
N ALA A 274 -6.16 -0.43 10.77
CA ALA A 274 -7.57 -0.05 10.64
C ALA A 274 -8.26 -0.76 9.46
N ARG A 275 -7.54 -0.94 8.35
CA ARG A 275 -8.01 -1.67 7.17
C ARG A 275 -8.32 -3.13 7.47
N THR A 276 -7.43 -3.82 8.21
CA THR A 276 -7.66 -5.21 8.62
C THR A 276 -8.90 -5.33 9.52
N ARG A 277 -9.07 -4.43 10.49
CA ARG A 277 -10.27 -4.41 11.37
C ARG A 277 -11.54 -4.25 10.56
N ARG A 278 -11.60 -3.25 9.67
CA ARG A 278 -12.76 -2.98 8.82
C ARG A 278 -13.10 -4.19 7.93
N LEU A 279 -12.10 -4.82 7.32
CA LEU A 279 -12.31 -6.02 6.52
C LEU A 279 -12.82 -7.19 7.38
N LEU A 280 -12.27 -7.36 8.60
CA LEU A 280 -12.71 -8.42 9.51
C LEU A 280 -14.16 -8.22 9.90
N THR A 281 -14.55 -7.03 10.35
CA THR A 281 -15.95 -6.70 10.68
C THR A 281 -16.90 -7.03 9.52
N ALA A 282 -16.50 -6.69 8.28
CA ALA A 282 -17.30 -7.01 7.11
C ALA A 282 -17.40 -8.52 6.83
N ALA A 283 -16.31 -9.27 6.98
CA ALA A 283 -16.27 -10.72 6.80
C ALA A 283 -17.09 -11.45 7.86
N LEU A 284 -16.97 -11.06 9.14
CA LEU A 284 -17.76 -11.62 10.25
C LEU A 284 -19.26 -11.38 10.05
N GLY A 285 -19.64 -10.15 9.67
CA GLY A 285 -21.03 -9.80 9.42
C GLY A 285 -21.65 -10.50 8.20
N ARG A 286 -20.86 -10.83 7.18
CA ARG A 286 -21.31 -11.70 6.08
C ARG A 286 -21.42 -13.16 6.54
N GLY A 287 -20.41 -13.66 7.23
CA GLY A 287 -20.35 -15.02 7.75
C GLY A 287 -21.53 -15.37 8.65
N ASP A 288 -21.90 -14.49 9.59
CA ASP A 288 -23.03 -14.70 10.50
C ASP A 288 -24.37 -14.93 9.78
N ARG A 289 -24.53 -14.32 8.59
CA ARG A 289 -25.74 -14.41 7.77
C ARG A 289 -25.75 -15.60 6.81
N LEU A 290 -24.65 -16.36 6.71
CA LEU A 290 -24.60 -17.51 5.81
C LEU A 290 -25.49 -18.65 6.33
N PRO A 291 -26.22 -19.35 5.44
CA PRO A 291 -26.97 -20.53 5.80
C PRO A 291 -26.01 -21.68 6.15
N GLY A 292 -26.42 -22.53 7.11
CA GLY A 292 -25.66 -23.74 7.47
C GLY A 292 -24.42 -23.53 8.34
N VAL A 293 -24.15 -22.30 8.81
CA VAL A 293 -23.04 -22.05 9.75
C VAL A 293 -23.30 -22.76 11.09
N PRO A 294 -22.37 -23.60 11.58
CA PRO A 294 -22.51 -24.28 12.86
C PRO A 294 -22.67 -23.29 14.04
N PRO A 295 -23.44 -23.63 15.10
CA PRO A 295 -23.66 -22.73 16.23
C PRO A 295 -22.38 -22.22 16.90
N GLY A 296 -21.40 -23.09 17.16
CA GLY A 296 -20.13 -22.69 17.79
C GLY A 296 -19.34 -21.67 16.97
N LEU A 297 -19.28 -21.88 15.65
CA LEU A 297 -18.68 -20.90 14.73
C LEU A 297 -19.49 -19.60 14.71
N ARG A 298 -20.82 -19.67 14.68
CA ARG A 298 -21.67 -18.47 14.70
C ARG A 298 -21.44 -17.62 15.95
N ASP A 299 -21.33 -18.25 17.11
CA ASP A 299 -21.03 -17.58 18.38
C ASP A 299 -19.64 -16.93 18.35
N LEU A 300 -18.65 -17.60 17.74
CA LEU A 300 -17.32 -17.04 17.53
C LEU A 300 -17.34 -15.81 16.62
N LEU A 301 -18.09 -15.85 15.51
CA LEU A 301 -18.20 -14.73 14.56
C LEU A 301 -18.88 -13.49 15.15
N ARG A 302 -19.74 -13.67 16.16
CA ARG A 302 -20.44 -12.58 16.86
C ARG A 302 -19.61 -11.91 17.95
N ARG A 303 -18.43 -12.44 18.28
CA ARG A 303 -17.55 -11.81 19.26
C ARG A 303 -17.07 -10.46 18.74
N PRO A 304 -16.97 -9.43 19.61
CA PRO A 304 -16.45 -8.14 19.19
C PRO A 304 -15.01 -8.29 18.70
N ALA A 305 -14.78 -8.00 17.41
CA ALA A 305 -13.48 -7.60 16.91
C ALA A 305 -13.27 -6.16 17.40
N GLY A 306 -12.48 -5.99 18.46
CA GLY A 306 -12.31 -4.72 19.18
C GLY A 306 -11.98 -3.49 18.34
#